data_AF-A0A963EFF6-F1
#
_entry.id   AF-A0A963EFF6-F1
#
_cell.length_a   1.000
_cell.length_b   1.000
_cell.length_c   1.000
_cell.angle_alpha   90.00
_cell.angle_beta   90.00
_cell.angle_gamma   90.00
#
_symmetry.space_group_name_H-M   'P 1'
#
loop_
_entity.id
_entity.type
_entity.pdbx_description
1 polymer ?
#
loop_
_entity_poly.entity_id
_entity_poly.type
_entity_poly.pdbx_seq_one_letter_code
_entity_poly.pdbx_strand_id
1 'polypeptide(L)' 'MSGQRRVVVTGIGLVSPLGANLEDSWTRLIEGRSGIGAIDRFDV' A
#
# COMPACT_ATOMS: atom_id res chain seq x y z
N MET A 1 27.72 -18.89 -12.69
CA MET A 1 26.55 -18.34 -11.96
C MET A 1 26.54 -16.85 -12.22
N SER A 2 25.48 -16.35 -12.86
CA SER A 2 25.41 -14.97 -13.36
C SER A 2 25.73 -13.96 -12.25
N GLY A 3 26.70 -13.07 -12.52
CA GLY A 3 27.19 -12.05 -11.59
C GLY A 3 26.22 -10.89 -11.38
N GLN A 4 24.95 -11.17 -11.11
CA GLN A 4 23.97 -10.13 -10.79
C GLN A 4 23.95 -9.87 -9.28
N ARG A 5 24.17 -8.61 -8.90
CA ARG A 5 24.10 -8.16 -7.51
C ARG A 5 22.69 -8.36 -6.97
N ARG A 6 22.56 -9.15 -5.90
CA ARG A 6 21.28 -9.29 -5.19
C ARG A 6 20.96 -7.99 -4.47
N VAL A 7 19.84 -7.40 -4.82
CA VAL A 7 19.26 -6.23 -4.15
C VAL A 7 17.95 -6.67 -3.51
N VAL A 8 17.71 -6.25 -2.26
CA VAL A 8 16.52 -6.62 -1.49
C VAL A 8 15.88 -5.39 -0.87
N VAL A 9 14.57 -5.48 -0.59
CA VAL A 9 13.83 -4.48 0.17
C VAL A 9 14.01 -4.77 1.65
N THR A 10 14.51 -3.80 2.41
CA THR A 10 14.79 -3.93 3.85
C THR A 10 13.75 -3.23 4.74
N GLY A 11 12.83 -2.47 4.14
CA GLY A 11 11.77 -1.78 4.86
C GLY A 11 10.70 -1.27 3.90
N ILE A 12 9.46 -1.23 4.37
CA ILE A 12 8.30 -0.75 3.62
C ILE A 12 7.47 0.14 4.57
N GLY A 13 7.07 1.31 4.08
CA GLY A 13 6.09 2.18 4.72
C GLY A 13 4.99 2.52 3.72
N LEU A 14 3.74 2.60 4.19
CA LEU A 14 2.59 2.76 3.29
C LEU A 14 1.53 3.68 3.89
N VAL A 15 1.11 4.65 3.09
CA VAL A 15 -0.09 5.47 3.32
C VAL A 15 -0.92 5.40 2.04
N SER A 16 -2.13 4.89 2.16
CA SER A 16 -3.02 4.61 1.03
C SER A 16 -4.48 4.76 1.45
N PRO A 17 -5.44 4.77 0.50
CA PRO A 17 -6.86 4.70 0.83
C PRO A 17 -7.26 3.43 1.60
N LEU A 18 -6.41 2.40 1.61
CA LEU A 18 -6.62 1.19 2.39
C LEU A 18 -6.04 1.29 3.80
N GLY A 19 -5.21 2.27 4.15
CA GLY A 19 -4.65 2.41 5.50
C GLY A 19 -3.46 3.35 5.56
N ALA A 20 -3.18 3.88 6.76
CA ALA A 20 -2.06 4.78 7.01
C ALA A 20 -0.80 4.09 7.55
N ASN A 21 -0.81 2.75 7.57
CA ASN A 21 0.33 1.92 7.92
C ASN A 21 0.38 0.67 7.02
N LEU A 22 1.48 -0.08 7.13
CA LEU A 22 1.73 -1.28 6.35
C LEU A 22 0.71 -2.40 6.65
N GLU A 23 0.42 -2.66 7.92
CA GLU A 23 -0.41 -3.78 8.35
C GLU A 23 -1.85 -3.64 7.87
N ASP A 24 -2.47 -2.47 8.10
CA ASP A 24 -3.83 -2.16 7.66
C ASP A 24 -3.95 -2.23 6.15
N SER A 25 -3.04 -1.55 5.45
CA SER A 25 -3.07 -1.48 3.99
C SER A 25 -2.89 -2.86 3.35
N TRP A 26 -1.99 -3.68 3.89
CA TRP A 26 -1.71 -5.01 3.37
C TRP A 26 -2.88 -5.98 3.61
N THR A 27 -3.40 -6.01 4.83
CA THR A 27 -4.53 -6.87 5.20
C THR A 27 -5.74 -6.58 4.33
N ARG A 28 -6.11 -5.30 4.20
CA ARG A 28 -7.29 -4.88 3.42
C ARG A 28 -7.10 -5.10 1.92
N LEU A 29 -5.86 -4.99 1.42
CA LEU A 29 -5.53 -5.33 0.03
C LEU A 29 -5.74 -6.83 -0.24
N ILE A 30 -5.24 -7.70 0.62
CA ILE A 30 -5.41 -9.16 0.50
C ILE A 30 -6.90 -9.55 0.56
N GLU A 31 -7.67 -8.89 1.42
CA GLU A 31 -9.11 -9.10 1.54
C GLU A 31 -9.92 -8.54 0.35
N GLY A 32 -9.27 -7.89 -0.62
CA GLY A 32 -9.93 -7.32 -1.80
C GLY A 32 -10.82 -6.13 -1.47
N ARG A 33 -10.55 -5.40 -0.39
CA ARG A 33 -11.34 -4.21 -0.04
C ARG A 33 -11.07 -3.08 -1.02
N SER A 34 -12.12 -2.30 -1.31
CA SER A 34 -11.99 -1.05 -2.05
C SER A 34 -11.71 0.11 -1.09
N GLY A 35 -10.78 1.00 -1.47
CA GLY A 35 -10.53 2.26 -0.78
C GLY A 35 -11.24 3.47 -1.40
N ILE A 36 -12.11 3.26 -2.40
CA ILE A 36 -12.85 4.33 -3.08
C ILE A 36 -13.96 4.84 -2.16
N GLY A 37 -14.04 6.16 -2.02
CA GLY A 37 -15.12 6.87 -1.31
C GLY A 37 -15.48 8.16 -2.03
N ALA A 38 -16.56 8.80 -1.58
CA ALA A 38 -16.93 10.14 -2.05
C ALA A 38 -15.81 11.15 -1.71
N ILE A 39 -15.66 12.17 -2.55
CA ILE A 39 -14.77 13.29 -2.26
C ILE A 39 -15.34 14.06 -1.07
N ASP A 40 -14.56 14.18 0.00
CA ASP A 40 -14.93 14.85 1.25
C ASP A 40 -14.09 16.10 1.56
N ARG A 41 -13.12 16.42 0.69
CA ARG A 41 -12.18 17.55 0.89
C ARG A 41 -12.50 18.79 0.07
N PHE A 42 -13.39 18.70 -0.90
CA PHE A 42 -13.82 19.82 -1.73
C PHE A 42 -15.21 19.55 -2.32
N ASP A 43 -15.91 20.64 -2.66
CA ASP A 43 -17.20 20.59 -3.34
C ASP A 43 -17.02 20.11 -4.78
N VAL A 44 -17.94 19.26 -5.25
CA VAL A 44 -17.95 18.65 -6.60
C VAL A 44 -19.03 19.22 -7.50
#